data_AF-A0A8W8LZL3-F1
#
_entry.id   AF-A0A8W8LZL3-F1
#
_cell.length_a   1.000
_cell.length_b   1.000
_cell.length_c   1.000
_cell.angle_alpha   90.00
_cell.angle_beta   90.00
_cell.angle_gamma   90.00
#
_symmetry.space_group_name_H-M   'P 1'
#
loop_
_entity.id
_entity.type
_entity.pdbx_description
1 polymer ?
#
loop_
_entity_poly.entity_id
_entity_poly.type
_entity_poly.pdbx_seq_one_letter_code
_entity_poly.pdbx_strand_id
1 'polypeptide(L)'
;MKACGSKQRLCLYLIVGILLVLVILAYFQEVYHVAFWKTNTVCGSKRDGKPFYFGTTDVACMRMIRTRRKRSLNASASLPNRKFWSLTHRWIYYDGWYFELFYEPHTRRAAKTEKCPSRREAKPAGYTRLDIECVRRCADYYNERFTKQYNALTHNCHHYANKLAEIMCLNSSCPDWCTTIYLWR
;
A
#
# COMPACT_ATOMS: atom_id res chain seq x y z
N MET A 1 24.80 -1.75 51.89
CA MET A 1 24.44 -2.42 50.62
C MET A 1 23.87 -1.36 49.68
N LYS A 2 24.53 -1.08 48.55
CA LYS A 2 24.26 0.08 47.69
C LYS A 2 22.88 -0.06 47.02
N ALA A 3 21.95 0.84 47.35
CA ALA A 3 20.72 1.08 46.60
C ALA A 3 21.03 1.80 45.27
N CYS A 4 21.79 1.14 44.39
CA CYS A 4 22.08 1.61 43.04
C CYS A 4 21.54 0.57 42.05
N GLY A 5 20.22 0.54 41.86
CA GLY A 5 19.59 -0.49 41.04
C GLY A 5 18.26 -0.08 40.42
N SER A 6 17.44 0.69 41.13
CA SER A 6 16.13 1.11 40.61
C SER A 6 16.25 2.21 39.55
N LYS A 7 16.99 3.31 39.85
CA LYS A 7 17.21 4.42 38.90
C LYS A 7 17.98 3.99 37.64
N GLN A 8 18.92 3.08 37.79
CA GLN A 8 19.77 2.60 36.69
C GLN A 8 19.00 1.67 35.74
N ARG A 9 18.11 0.82 36.27
CA ARG A 9 17.18 0.01 35.47
C ARG A 9 16.12 0.87 34.77
N LEU A 10 15.57 1.88 35.44
CA LEU A 10 14.63 2.82 34.84
C LEU A 10 15.25 3.59 33.66
N CYS A 11 16.50 4.02 33.80
CA CYS A 11 17.26 4.69 32.74
C CYS A 11 17.49 3.75 31.55
N LEU A 12 17.84 2.49 31.81
CA LEU A 12 18.02 1.47 30.77
C LEU A 12 16.71 1.19 30.01
N TYR A 13 15.57 1.05 30.71
CA TYR A 13 14.27 0.86 30.06
C TYR A 13 13.85 2.06 29.22
N LEU A 14 14.13 3.28 29.68
CA LEU A 14 13.89 4.51 28.90
C LEU A 14 14.74 4.52 27.62
N ILE A 15 16.03 4.20 27.70
CA ILE A 15 16.92 4.16 26.54
C ILE A 15 16.47 3.08 25.54
N VAL A 16 16.15 1.87 26.01
CA VAL A 16 15.64 0.79 25.15
C VAL A 16 14.30 1.15 24.53
N GLY A 17 13.40 1.81 25.29
CA GLY A 17 12.13 2.31 24.78
C GLY A 17 12.32 3.37 23.68
N ILE A 18 13.23 4.32 23.88
CA ILE A 18 13.58 5.34 22.88
C ILE A 18 14.18 4.68 21.64
N LEU A 19 15.11 3.73 21.80
CA LEU A 19 15.70 3.01 20.67
C LEU A 19 14.66 2.20 19.89
N LEU A 20 13.73 1.54 20.57
CA LEU A 20 12.62 0.84 19.91
C LEU A 20 11.74 1.81 19.12
N VAL A 21 11.39 2.96 19.70
CA VAL A 21 10.62 3.99 19.01
C VAL A 21 11.39 4.54 17.81
N LEU A 22 12.69 4.79 17.92
CA LEU A 22 13.52 5.26 16.82
C LEU A 22 13.65 4.24 15.69
N VAL A 23 13.83 2.95 16.01
CA VAL A 23 13.84 1.87 15.00
C VAL A 23 12.49 1.75 14.33
N ILE A 24 11.39 1.84 15.09
CA ILE A 24 10.03 1.86 14.54
C ILE A 24 9.87 3.06 13.60
N LEU A 25 10.26 4.27 14.01
CA LEU A 25 10.15 5.49 13.20
C LEU A 25 11.03 5.44 11.94
N ALA A 26 12.28 4.95 12.05
CA ALA A 26 13.19 4.77 10.92
C ALA A 26 12.64 3.72 9.94
N TYR A 27 12.09 2.61 10.44
CA TYR A 27 11.38 1.64 9.63
C TYR A 27 10.16 2.26 8.95
N PHE A 28 9.36 3.06 9.65
CA PHE A 28 8.23 3.77 9.06
C PHE A 28 8.68 4.78 7.98
N GLN A 29 9.83 5.43 8.16
CA GLN A 29 10.40 6.35 7.19
C GLN A 29 10.87 5.63 5.92
N GLU A 30 11.64 4.56 6.05
CA GLU A 30 12.16 3.77 4.92
C GLU A 30 11.07 3.03 4.15
N VAL A 31 10.09 2.49 4.88
CA VAL A 31 9.09 1.56 4.31
C VAL A 31 7.86 2.31 3.81
N TYR A 32 7.47 3.42 4.43
CA TYR A 32 6.29 4.18 4.01
C TYR A 32 6.63 5.52 3.34
N HIS A 33 7.91 5.91 3.23
CA HIS A 33 8.29 7.30 2.92
C HIS A 33 7.48 8.30 3.77
N VAL A 34 7.12 7.92 5.01
CA VAL A 34 6.54 8.84 5.99
C VAL A 34 7.71 9.65 6.51
N ALA A 35 8.16 10.59 5.68
CA ALA A 35 8.82 11.75 6.22
C ALA A 35 7.75 12.42 7.08
N PHE A 36 7.85 12.24 8.39
CA PHE A 36 7.12 12.99 9.41
C PHE A 36 7.20 14.52 9.18
N TRP A 37 8.10 14.93 8.27
CA TRP A 37 8.42 16.29 7.85
C TRP A 37 8.35 16.54 6.33
N LYS A 38 7.87 15.62 5.47
CA LYS A 38 7.57 16.00 4.06
C LYS A 38 6.17 16.58 4.01
N THR A 39 6.12 17.88 3.75
CA THR A 39 4.97 18.54 3.17
C THR A 39 4.50 17.73 1.95
N ASN A 40 3.17 17.56 1.82
CA ASN A 40 2.50 17.00 0.65
C ASN A 40 3.02 17.69 -0.62
N THR A 41 4.08 17.14 -1.21
CA THR A 41 4.66 17.63 -2.45
C THR A 41 4.01 16.81 -3.54
N VAL A 42 2.91 17.34 -4.07
CA VAL A 42 2.26 16.81 -5.27
C VAL A 42 3.33 16.75 -6.35
N CYS A 43 3.67 15.55 -6.79
CA CYS A 43 4.72 15.35 -7.76
C CYS A 43 4.23 15.67 -9.17
N GLY A 44 5.15 16.02 -10.07
CA GLY A 44 4.83 16.38 -11.45
C GLY A 44 4.11 17.72 -11.60
N SER A 45 3.74 18.05 -12.84
CA SER A 45 3.09 19.31 -13.20
C SER A 45 1.74 19.07 -13.83
N LYS A 46 0.73 19.83 -13.38
CA LYS A 46 -0.61 19.85 -14.01
C LYS A 46 -0.57 20.26 -15.49
N ARG A 47 0.45 20.99 -15.92
CA ARG A 47 0.57 21.45 -17.32
C ARG A 47 0.90 20.32 -18.28
N ASP A 48 1.70 19.35 -17.82
CA ASP A 48 2.31 18.36 -18.71
C ASP A 48 1.89 16.92 -18.38
N GLY A 49 1.17 16.70 -17.29
CA GLY A 49 0.80 15.38 -16.80
C GLY A 49 -0.67 15.28 -16.41
N LYS A 50 -1.19 14.05 -16.48
CA LYS A 50 -2.55 13.72 -16.03
C LYS A 50 -2.54 13.41 -14.53
N PRO A 51 -3.57 13.85 -13.76
CA PRO A 51 -3.62 13.60 -12.33
C PRO A 51 -3.90 12.13 -12.02
N PHE A 52 -3.24 11.62 -10.98
CA PHE A 52 -3.59 10.34 -10.35
C PHE A 52 -3.87 10.56 -8.86
N TYR A 53 -4.64 9.64 -8.28
CA TYR A 53 -5.19 9.79 -6.94
C TYR A 53 -4.99 8.51 -6.15
N PHE A 54 -4.69 8.63 -4.86
CA PHE A 54 -4.87 7.50 -3.97
C PHE A 54 -6.35 7.34 -3.62
N GLY A 55 -6.71 6.13 -3.21
CA GLY A 55 -7.96 5.86 -2.57
C GLY A 55 -7.86 4.67 -1.63
N THR A 56 -8.92 4.49 -0.86
CA THR A 56 -9.00 3.44 0.14
C THR A 56 -10.33 2.72 0.10
N THR A 57 -10.31 1.44 0.40
CA THR A 57 -11.49 0.60 0.63
C THR A 57 -11.44 0.01 2.04
N ASP A 58 -12.58 -0.04 2.71
CA ASP A 58 -12.67 -0.58 4.08
C ASP A 58 -12.40 -2.09 4.15
N VAL A 59 -11.28 -2.48 4.80
CA VAL A 59 -10.82 -3.88 4.88
C VAL A 59 -11.73 -4.72 5.77
N ALA A 60 -12.30 -4.13 6.82
CA ALA A 60 -13.18 -4.84 7.75
C ALA A 60 -14.45 -5.34 7.02
N CYS A 61 -15.04 -4.50 6.20
CA CYS A 61 -16.12 -4.82 5.29
C CYS A 61 -15.70 -5.86 4.25
N MET A 62 -14.56 -5.67 3.56
CA MET A 62 -14.08 -6.62 2.54
C MET A 62 -13.92 -8.02 3.14
N ARG A 63 -13.38 -8.09 4.36
CA ARG A 63 -13.22 -9.31 5.13
C ARG A 63 -14.56 -9.91 5.53
N MET A 64 -15.49 -9.11 6.02
CA MET A 64 -16.83 -9.57 6.39
C MET A 64 -17.58 -10.18 5.20
N ILE A 65 -17.44 -9.62 4.00
CA ILE A 65 -18.02 -10.19 2.78
C ILE A 65 -17.34 -11.51 2.43
N ARG A 66 -16.01 -11.59 2.54
CA ARG A 66 -15.26 -12.82 2.29
C ARG A 66 -15.68 -13.92 3.27
N THR A 67 -15.85 -13.61 4.55
CA THR A 67 -16.31 -14.59 5.55
C THR A 67 -17.76 -14.98 5.34
N ARG A 68 -18.66 -14.05 4.98
CA ARG A 68 -20.06 -14.37 4.62
C ARG A 68 -20.14 -15.28 3.39
N ARG A 69 -19.37 -14.99 2.32
CA ARG A 69 -19.29 -15.88 1.15
C ARG A 69 -18.68 -17.23 1.49
N LYS A 70 -17.64 -17.27 2.33
CA LYS A 70 -17.05 -18.55 2.78
C LYS A 70 -18.04 -19.37 3.61
N ARG A 71 -18.85 -18.73 4.46
CA ARG A 71 -19.93 -19.38 5.23
C ARG A 71 -21.10 -19.82 4.36
N SER A 72 -21.47 -19.05 3.34
CA SER A 72 -22.56 -19.42 2.42
C SER A 72 -22.15 -20.52 1.44
N LEU A 73 -20.85 -20.66 1.16
CA LEU A 73 -20.33 -21.68 0.26
C LEU A 73 -19.90 -22.97 0.98
N ASN A 74 -19.49 -22.90 2.25
CA ASN A 74 -19.03 -24.06 3.02
C ASN A 74 -19.60 -24.07 4.45
N ALA A 75 -20.61 -24.91 4.69
CA ALA A 75 -20.71 -25.62 5.96
C ALA A 75 -19.47 -26.52 6.11
N SER A 76 -18.37 -25.97 6.63
CA SER A 76 -17.34 -26.66 7.43
C SER A 76 -16.12 -25.76 7.69
N ALA A 77 -15.75 -25.72 8.97
CA ALA A 77 -14.44 -25.41 9.54
C ALA A 77 -13.79 -24.02 9.31
N SER A 78 -13.62 -23.33 10.44
CA SER A 78 -12.90 -22.07 10.63
C SER A 78 -11.40 -22.21 10.36
N LEU A 79 -10.82 -21.25 9.62
CA LEU A 79 -9.38 -20.99 9.67
C LEU A 79 -9.13 -19.89 10.71
N PRO A 80 -8.12 -20.02 11.58
CA PRO A 80 -7.87 -19.05 12.64
C PRO A 80 -7.52 -17.68 12.08
N ASN A 81 -8.19 -16.67 12.65
CA ASN A 81 -8.02 -15.27 12.34
C ASN A 81 -6.70 -14.77 12.98
N ARG A 82 -5.62 -14.72 12.19
CA ARG A 82 -4.42 -13.96 12.57
C ARG A 82 -4.68 -12.47 12.27
N LYS A 83 -4.53 -11.63 13.29
CA LYS A 83 -4.81 -10.19 13.26
C LYS A 83 -3.95 -9.52 12.18
N PHE A 84 -4.60 -8.92 11.19
CA PHE A 84 -3.94 -8.09 10.16
C PHE A 84 -4.07 -6.62 10.56
N TRP A 85 -2.95 -6.00 10.91
CA TRP A 85 -2.88 -4.57 11.18
C TRP A 85 -2.64 -3.82 9.86
N SER A 86 -3.73 -3.33 9.27
CA SER A 86 -3.80 -2.14 8.39
C SER A 86 -5.28 -1.86 8.14
N LEU A 87 -5.76 -0.68 8.53
CA LEU A 87 -7.20 -0.36 8.62
C LEU A 87 -7.83 0.09 7.29
N THR A 88 -7.14 -0.02 6.15
CA THR A 88 -7.70 0.25 4.81
C THR A 88 -6.91 -0.48 3.72
N HIS A 89 -7.58 -0.84 2.62
CA HIS A 89 -6.96 -1.37 1.40
C HIS A 89 -6.69 -0.20 0.49
N ARG A 90 -5.41 0.05 0.16
CA ARG A 90 -5.02 1.22 -0.65
C ARG A 90 -4.90 0.86 -2.12
N TRP A 91 -5.35 1.80 -2.96
CA TRP A 91 -5.32 1.70 -4.42
C TRP A 91 -5.01 3.06 -5.06
N ILE A 92 -4.64 3.05 -6.34
CA ILE A 92 -4.48 4.27 -7.16
C ILE A 92 -5.60 4.31 -8.21
N TYR A 93 -6.15 5.51 -8.43
CA TYR A 93 -6.99 5.81 -9.58
C TYR A 93 -6.25 6.70 -10.57
N TYR A 94 -6.19 6.26 -11.83
CA TYR A 94 -5.56 6.99 -12.93
C TYR A 94 -6.26 6.67 -14.26
N ASP A 95 -6.61 7.71 -15.03
CA ASP A 95 -7.20 7.62 -16.39
C ASP A 95 -8.38 6.63 -16.51
N GLY A 96 -9.25 6.59 -15.49
CA GLY A 96 -10.42 5.69 -15.47
C GLY A 96 -10.11 4.24 -15.08
N TRP A 97 -8.93 3.98 -14.53
CA TRP A 97 -8.51 2.67 -14.02
C TRP A 97 -8.17 2.74 -12.53
N TYR A 98 -8.41 1.64 -11.85
CA TYR A 98 -8.06 1.39 -10.45
C TYR A 98 -6.95 0.35 -10.41
N PHE A 99 -5.88 0.65 -9.68
CA PHE A 99 -4.70 -0.18 -9.54
C PHE A 99 -4.58 -0.69 -8.11
N GLU A 100 -4.73 -2.00 -7.93
CA GLU A 100 -4.86 -2.62 -6.61
C GLU A 100 -4.09 -3.95 -6.52
N LEU A 101 -3.55 -4.23 -5.33
CA LEU A 101 -2.83 -5.50 -5.07
C LEU A 101 -3.82 -6.64 -4.79
N PHE A 102 -3.49 -7.87 -5.25
CA PHE A 102 -4.21 -9.16 -5.08
C PHE A 102 -5.41 -9.46 -5.96
N TYR A 103 -6.08 -8.46 -6.50
CA TYR A 103 -7.17 -8.66 -7.43
C TYR A 103 -6.62 -8.62 -8.86
N GLU A 104 -7.45 -8.20 -9.80
CA GLU A 104 -6.94 -7.73 -11.09
C GLU A 104 -6.05 -6.49 -10.82
N PRO A 105 -4.78 -6.51 -11.23
CA PRO A 105 -3.82 -5.42 -10.98
C PRO A 105 -4.28 -4.07 -11.53
N HIS A 106 -5.12 -4.09 -12.56
CA HIS A 106 -5.82 -2.93 -13.10
C HIS A 106 -7.25 -3.31 -13.46
N THR A 107 -8.22 -2.51 -13.04
CA THR A 107 -9.65 -2.73 -13.34
C THR A 107 -10.41 -1.41 -13.43
N ARG A 108 -11.65 -1.43 -13.93
CA ARG A 108 -12.48 -0.22 -14.10
C ARG A 108 -13.25 0.17 -12.83
N ARG A 109 -13.18 -0.63 -11.77
CA ARG A 109 -13.86 -0.38 -10.49
C ARG A 109 -12.97 -0.80 -9.32
N ALA A 110 -12.93 -0.01 -8.25
CA ALA A 110 -12.22 -0.40 -7.04
C ALA A 110 -12.75 -1.74 -6.50
N ALA A 111 -11.86 -2.59 -5.95
CA ALA A 111 -12.27 -3.90 -5.50
C ALA A 111 -13.34 -3.80 -4.42
N LYS A 112 -14.41 -4.59 -4.59
CA LYS A 112 -15.55 -4.69 -3.65
C LYS A 112 -16.27 -3.36 -3.36
N THR A 113 -16.08 -2.33 -4.18
CA THR A 113 -16.70 -1.01 -3.97
C THR A 113 -18.23 -1.01 -3.92
N GLU A 114 -18.90 -1.96 -4.57
CA GLU A 114 -20.37 -2.09 -4.56
C GLU A 114 -20.92 -2.48 -3.19
N LYS A 115 -20.07 -3.06 -2.34
CA LYS A 115 -20.47 -3.64 -1.05
C LYS A 115 -19.72 -3.03 0.12
N CYS A 116 -18.55 -2.44 -0.15
CA CYS A 116 -17.71 -1.79 0.84
C CYS A 116 -17.48 -0.33 0.49
N PRO A 117 -17.63 0.58 1.45
CA PRO A 117 -17.27 1.97 1.25
C PRO A 117 -15.85 2.10 0.70
N SER A 118 -15.75 2.77 -0.44
CA SER A 118 -14.50 3.09 -1.10
C SER A 118 -14.45 4.60 -1.31
N ARG A 119 -13.31 5.22 -1.04
CA ARG A 119 -13.14 6.67 -1.13
C ARG A 119 -11.84 7.00 -1.85
N ARG A 120 -11.96 7.76 -2.93
CA ARG A 120 -10.83 8.43 -3.57
C ARG A 120 -10.47 9.68 -2.77
N GLU A 121 -9.19 10.00 -2.69
CA GLU A 121 -8.75 11.27 -2.13
C GLU A 121 -9.23 12.44 -2.98
N ALA A 122 -9.59 13.54 -2.33
CA ALA A 122 -10.09 14.74 -3.01
C ALA A 122 -8.99 15.46 -3.80
N LYS A 123 -7.74 15.37 -3.33
CA LYS A 123 -6.57 15.98 -3.97
C LYS A 123 -5.82 14.92 -4.78
N PRO A 124 -5.24 15.28 -5.94
CA PRO A 124 -4.36 14.37 -6.66
C PRO A 124 -3.11 14.09 -5.83
N ALA A 125 -2.66 12.84 -5.87
CA ALA A 125 -1.39 12.43 -5.29
C ALA A 125 -0.21 12.96 -6.12
N GLY A 126 -0.41 13.12 -7.43
CA GLY A 126 0.57 13.65 -8.36
C GLY A 126 0.01 13.78 -9.78
N TYR A 127 0.87 14.25 -10.68
CA TYR A 127 0.62 14.33 -12.12
C TYR A 127 1.70 13.51 -12.83
N THR A 128 1.29 12.58 -13.69
CA THR A 128 2.21 11.72 -14.44
C THR A 128 2.15 11.99 -15.93
N ARG A 129 3.28 11.84 -16.61
CA ARG A 129 3.39 11.88 -18.07
C ARG A 129 3.24 10.49 -18.70
N LEU A 130 3.25 9.42 -17.88
CA LEU A 130 3.15 8.05 -18.35
C LEU A 130 1.75 7.80 -18.94
N ASP A 131 1.71 7.11 -20.08
CA ASP A 131 0.44 6.64 -20.62
C ASP A 131 -0.17 5.54 -19.73
N ILE A 132 -1.47 5.33 -19.92
CA ILE A 132 -2.20 4.35 -19.11
C ILE A 132 -1.67 2.92 -19.33
N GLU A 133 -1.23 2.59 -20.53
CA GLU A 133 -0.77 1.24 -20.85
C GLU A 133 0.56 0.93 -20.15
N CYS A 134 1.45 1.89 -20.03
CA CYS A 134 2.66 1.79 -19.23
C CYS A 134 2.32 1.54 -17.76
N VAL A 135 1.40 2.32 -17.18
CA VAL A 135 1.01 2.15 -15.77
C VAL A 135 0.39 0.76 -15.55
N ARG A 136 -0.40 0.25 -16.50
CA ARG A 136 -0.96 -1.12 -16.45
C ARG A 136 0.14 -2.19 -16.47
N ARG A 137 1.10 -2.08 -17.37
CA ARG A 137 2.22 -3.03 -17.42
C ARG A 137 3.09 -2.97 -16.16
N CYS A 138 3.36 -1.77 -15.62
CA CYS A 138 4.02 -1.63 -14.32
C CYS A 138 3.19 -2.25 -13.19
N ALA A 139 1.87 -2.08 -13.21
CA ALA A 139 0.97 -2.65 -12.24
C ALA A 139 1.00 -4.18 -12.27
N ASP A 140 1.03 -4.80 -13.45
CA ASP A 140 1.20 -6.25 -13.63
C ASP A 140 2.54 -6.73 -13.05
N TYR A 141 3.64 -6.08 -13.46
CA TYR A 141 5.00 -6.41 -13.03
C TYR A 141 5.18 -6.38 -11.51
N TYR A 142 4.65 -5.35 -10.85
CA TYR A 142 4.76 -5.23 -9.39
C TYR A 142 3.72 -6.06 -8.65
N ASN A 143 2.53 -6.30 -9.21
CA ASN A 143 1.52 -7.11 -8.54
C ASN A 143 2.06 -8.53 -8.32
N GLU A 144 2.67 -9.14 -9.33
CA GLU A 144 3.32 -10.45 -9.20
C GLU A 144 4.36 -10.48 -8.07
N ARG A 145 5.25 -9.48 -8.02
CA ARG A 145 6.34 -9.40 -7.02
C ARG A 145 5.80 -9.21 -5.60
N PHE A 146 4.87 -8.28 -5.42
CA PHE A 146 4.26 -7.99 -4.13
C PHE A 146 3.38 -9.14 -3.65
N THR A 147 2.71 -9.87 -4.54
CA THR A 147 1.92 -11.05 -4.18
C THR A 147 2.82 -12.23 -3.81
N LYS A 148 3.91 -12.50 -4.56
CA LYS A 148 4.86 -13.59 -4.24
C LYS A 148 5.52 -13.42 -2.88
N GLN A 149 5.85 -12.18 -2.49
CA GLN A 149 6.55 -11.87 -1.24
C GLN A 149 5.65 -11.24 -0.18
N TYR A 150 4.33 -11.44 -0.29
CA TYR A 150 3.37 -10.68 0.50
C TYR A 150 3.65 -10.77 2.01
N ASN A 151 3.76 -9.61 2.62
CA ASN A 151 3.99 -9.44 4.03
C ASN A 151 3.17 -8.26 4.53
N ALA A 152 2.42 -8.47 5.62
CA ALA A 152 1.54 -7.45 6.19
C ALA A 152 2.25 -6.12 6.50
N LEU A 153 3.56 -6.17 6.77
CA LEU A 153 4.38 -5.02 7.15
C LEU A 153 5.19 -4.43 6.00
N THR A 154 5.79 -5.26 5.13
CA THR A 154 6.77 -4.81 4.10
C THR A 154 6.32 -4.94 2.65
N HIS A 155 5.37 -5.82 2.34
CA HIS A 155 4.95 -6.10 0.96
C HIS A 155 3.43 -6.21 0.93
N ASN A 156 2.76 -5.07 1.14
CA ASN A 156 1.31 -5.01 1.25
C ASN A 156 0.72 -4.02 0.22
N CYS A 157 -0.61 -3.84 0.23
CA CYS A 157 -1.30 -2.96 -0.71
C CYS A 157 -0.87 -1.48 -0.64
N HIS A 158 -0.42 -1.00 0.53
CA HIS A 158 0.10 0.37 0.67
C HIS A 158 1.45 0.50 -0.02
N HIS A 159 2.33 -0.48 0.16
CA HIS A 159 3.65 -0.49 -0.49
C HIS A 159 3.56 -0.62 -1.99
N TYR A 160 2.65 -1.48 -2.47
CA TYR A 160 2.34 -1.59 -3.89
C TYR A 160 1.85 -0.26 -4.47
N ALA A 161 0.87 0.38 -3.83
CA ALA A 161 0.33 1.66 -4.27
C ALA A 161 1.40 2.76 -4.24
N ASN A 162 2.20 2.85 -3.17
CA ASN A 162 3.29 3.81 -3.08
C ASN A 162 4.35 3.59 -4.17
N LYS A 163 4.68 2.33 -4.48
CA LYS A 163 5.66 2.03 -5.53
C LYS A 163 5.17 2.45 -6.91
N LEU A 164 3.89 2.21 -7.21
CA LEU A 164 3.30 2.71 -8.45
C LEU A 164 3.27 4.24 -8.51
N ALA A 165 2.89 4.91 -7.42
CA ALA A 165 2.93 6.37 -7.36
C ALA A 165 4.34 6.92 -7.57
N GLU A 166 5.37 6.30 -6.97
CA GLU A 166 6.77 6.65 -7.17
C GLU A 166 7.16 6.57 -8.65
N ILE A 167 6.80 5.48 -9.34
CA ILE A 167 7.08 5.31 -10.77
C ILE A 167 6.39 6.40 -11.60
N MET A 168 5.12 6.66 -11.30
CA MET A 168 4.32 7.69 -11.96
C MET A 168 4.87 9.11 -11.72
N CYS A 169 5.52 9.34 -10.57
CA CYS A 169 6.15 10.62 -10.22
C CYS A 169 7.51 10.82 -10.89
N LEU A 170 8.36 9.78 -10.88
CA LEU A 170 9.78 9.92 -11.21
C LEU A 170 10.08 9.70 -12.70
N ASN A 171 9.21 8.98 -13.42
CA ASN A 171 9.48 8.61 -14.80
C ASN A 171 8.67 9.47 -15.77
N SER A 172 9.36 9.94 -16.82
CA SER A 172 8.76 10.67 -17.94
C SER A 172 8.45 9.77 -19.14
N SER A 173 9.09 8.59 -19.21
CA SER A 173 8.88 7.54 -20.20
C SER A 173 8.67 6.20 -19.50
N CYS A 174 8.12 5.21 -20.21
CA CYS A 174 7.84 3.92 -19.60
C CYS A 174 9.13 3.17 -19.25
N PRO A 175 9.34 2.74 -17.99
CA PRO A 175 10.52 1.96 -17.66
C PRO A 175 10.53 0.61 -18.38
N ASP A 176 11.70 0.20 -18.87
CA ASP A 176 11.83 -1.02 -19.68
C ASP A 176 11.39 -2.28 -18.91
N TRP A 177 11.66 -2.36 -17.62
CA TRP A 177 11.25 -3.51 -16.81
C TRP A 177 9.72 -3.60 -16.63
N CYS A 178 8.97 -2.51 -16.77
CA CYS A 178 7.52 -2.58 -16.85
C CYS A 178 7.07 -3.23 -18.16
N THR A 179 7.84 -3.09 -19.23
CA THR A 179 7.54 -3.73 -20.52
C THR A 179 7.95 -5.20 -20.58
N THR A 180 8.81 -5.65 -19.66
CA THR A 180 9.18 -7.06 -19.50
C THR A 180 8.04 -7.84 -18.84
N ILE A 181 6.98 -8.07 -19.59
CA ILE A 181 6.05 -9.16 -19.29
C ILE A 181 6.81 -10.42 -19.71
N TYR A 182 7.35 -11.16 -18.72
CA TYR A 182 7.63 -12.57 -18.97
C TYR A 182 6.29 -13.19 -19.37
N LEU A 183 6.16 -13.47 -20.67
CA LEU A 183 5.05 -14.19 -21.28
C LEU A 183 4.96 -15.58 -20.65
N TRP A 184 4.28 -15.68 -19.51
CA TRP A 184 3.82 -16.96 -18.99
C TRP A 184 2.30 -16.97 -19.08
N ARG A 185 1.83 -17.38 -20.26
CA ARG A 185 0.58 -18.14 -20.38
C ARG A 185 0.84 -19.57 -19.95
#